data_AF-A0A2V9RJB8-F1
#
_entry.id   AF-A0A2V9RJB8-F1
#
_cell.length_a   1.000
_cell.length_b   1.000
_cell.length_c   1.000
_cell.angle_alpha   90.00
_cell.angle_beta   90.00
_cell.angle_gamma   90.00
#
_symmetry.space_group_name_H-M   'P 1'
#
loop_
_entity.id
_entity.type
_entity.pdbx_description
1 polymer ?
#
loop_
_entity_poly.entity_id
_entity_poly.type
_entity_poly.pdbx_seq_one_letter_code
_entity_poly.pdbx_strand_id
1 'polypeptide(L)'
;MGIGAKGVFPGRATEVCYNQAGRKRGRIMAEQNFANHRRFVPSFHFFAVPVFLINFLWSLYRLKKLGISFEGIFGVLLAAAFVVLVFRARLFALAVQDRVIRLEERLRYERMLPADLRARSSEFTTGQFVSLRFASDAELPALARKVLDEKLTDRKAIKQLIKQWRPDYLRA
;
A
#
# COMPACT_ATOMS: atom_id res chain seq x y z
N MET A 1 -2.25 -4.25 -72.58
CA MET A 1 -2.00 -5.72 -72.62
C MET A 1 -0.63 -5.95 -71.97
N GLY A 2 -0.55 -5.97 -70.64
CA GLY A 2 -0.36 -7.16 -69.79
C GLY A 2 1.05 -7.09 -69.17
N ILE A 3 1.27 -6.62 -67.93
CA ILE A 3 1.17 -7.36 -66.64
C ILE A 3 1.83 -8.75 -66.77
N GLY A 4 2.83 -9.20 -66.01
CA GLY A 4 3.36 -8.86 -64.69
C GLY A 4 3.76 -10.19 -64.01
N ALA A 5 4.78 -10.15 -63.13
CA ALA A 5 5.06 -11.07 -62.01
C ALA A 5 6.54 -11.49 -61.91
N LYS A 6 7.34 -10.71 -61.17
CA LYS A 6 8.45 -11.27 -60.39
C LYS A 6 8.09 -11.11 -58.92
N GLY A 7 7.84 -12.24 -58.28
CA GLY A 7 7.59 -12.32 -56.85
C GLY A 7 8.87 -11.96 -56.09
N VAL A 8 8.76 -10.98 -55.22
CA VAL A 8 9.66 -10.76 -54.09
C VAL A 8 8.73 -10.42 -52.93
N PHE A 9 8.71 -11.29 -51.93
CA PHE A 9 8.00 -11.06 -50.67
C PHE A 9 8.81 -10.07 -49.82
N PRO A 10 8.29 -8.88 -49.47
CA PRO A 10 8.82 -8.13 -48.35
C PRO A 10 8.04 -8.54 -47.09
N GLY A 11 8.77 -9.02 -46.09
CA GLY A 11 8.23 -9.33 -44.77
C GLY A 11 7.49 -8.13 -44.19
N ARG A 12 6.18 -8.26 -44.07
CA ARG A 12 5.28 -7.25 -43.50
C ARG A 12 5.45 -7.30 -41.98
N ALA A 13 6.27 -6.41 -41.43
CA ALA A 13 6.22 -6.10 -40.00
C ALA A 13 4.81 -5.57 -39.71
N THR A 14 4.00 -6.37 -39.02
CA THR A 14 2.70 -5.94 -38.53
C THR A 14 2.92 -4.92 -37.42
N GLU A 15 2.90 -3.64 -37.75
CA GLU A 15 2.65 -2.60 -36.78
C GLU A 15 1.25 -2.83 -36.20
N VAL A 16 1.21 -3.36 -34.97
CA VAL A 16 0.01 -3.34 -34.16
C VAL A 16 -0.15 -1.91 -33.66
N CYS A 17 -0.82 -1.06 -34.44
CA CYS A 17 -1.38 0.19 -33.94
C CYS A 17 -2.39 -0.13 -32.84
N TYR A 18 -1.95 -0.09 -31.58
CA TYR A 18 -2.84 -0.19 -30.44
C TYR A 18 -3.65 1.11 -30.33
N ASN A 19 -4.82 1.13 -30.94
CA ASN A 19 -5.78 2.22 -30.85
C ASN A 19 -6.26 2.37 -29.38
N GLN A 20 -5.67 3.31 -28.63
CA GLN A 20 -6.04 3.64 -27.25
C GLN A 20 -7.33 4.49 -27.13
N ALA A 21 -8.27 4.34 -28.04
CA ALA A 21 -9.57 5.00 -27.96
C ALA A 21 -10.55 4.16 -27.13
N GLY A 22 -10.41 4.15 -25.79
CA GLY A 22 -11.33 3.32 -24.99
C GLY A 22 -11.29 3.39 -23.46
N ARG A 23 -10.62 4.38 -22.83
CA ARG A 23 -10.57 4.44 -21.35
C ARG A 23 -10.78 5.83 -20.76
N LYS A 24 -11.79 6.57 -21.22
CA LYS A 24 -12.33 7.72 -20.48
C LYS A 24 -13.58 7.31 -19.69
N ARG A 25 -13.39 6.50 -18.65
CA ARG A 25 -14.27 6.54 -17.47
C ARG A 25 -13.39 6.95 -16.30
N GLY A 26 -13.01 8.23 -16.30
CA GLY A 26 -12.40 8.87 -15.15
C GLY A 26 -13.42 8.84 -14.02
N ARG A 27 -13.37 7.82 -13.18
CA ARG A 27 -13.96 7.89 -11.85
C ARG A 27 -13.28 9.09 -11.21
N ILE A 28 -14.01 10.19 -10.99
CA ILE A 28 -13.49 11.31 -10.21
C ILE A 28 -13.30 10.78 -8.80
N MET A 29 -12.11 10.25 -8.55
CA MET A 29 -11.70 9.79 -7.24
C MET A 29 -11.36 11.05 -6.45
N ALA A 30 -11.99 11.22 -5.30
CA ALA A 30 -11.69 12.33 -4.42
C ALA A 30 -10.18 12.44 -4.22
N GLU A 31 -9.66 13.67 -4.35
CA GLU A 31 -8.25 13.97 -4.17
C GLU A 31 -7.81 13.52 -2.77
N GLN A 32 -6.68 12.83 -2.70
CA GLN A 32 -6.18 12.34 -1.42
C GLN A 32 -5.54 13.47 -0.63
N ASN A 33 -5.78 13.47 0.68
CA ASN A 33 -5.21 14.43 1.60
C ASN A 33 -5.01 13.78 2.98
N PHE A 34 -4.47 14.58 3.90
CA PHE A 34 -4.19 14.12 5.26
C PHE A 34 -5.42 13.52 5.97
N ALA A 35 -6.64 14.02 5.71
CA ALA A 35 -7.85 13.52 6.36
C ALA A 35 -8.34 12.18 5.77
N ASN A 36 -8.15 11.93 4.47
CA ASN A 36 -8.78 10.80 3.77
C ASN A 36 -7.81 9.73 3.26
N HIS A 37 -6.50 9.85 3.52
CA HIS A 37 -5.48 8.92 3.04
C HIS A 37 -5.62 7.49 3.61
N ARG A 38 -6.18 7.34 4.81
CA ARG A 38 -6.43 6.02 5.43
C ARG A 38 -7.64 5.35 4.80
N ARG A 39 -7.51 4.06 4.44
CA ARG A 39 -8.61 3.24 3.93
C ARG A 39 -8.95 2.13 4.93
N PHE A 40 -10.25 1.87 5.08
CA PHE A 40 -10.77 0.70 5.78
C PHE A 40 -11.39 -0.26 4.75
N VAL A 41 -11.11 -1.55 4.90
CA VAL A 41 -11.75 -2.64 4.14
C VAL A 41 -12.92 -3.16 4.96
N PRO A 42 -14.18 -2.95 4.54
CA PRO A 42 -15.33 -3.25 5.39
C PRO A 42 -15.43 -4.71 5.84
N SER A 43 -15.22 -5.65 4.92
CA SER A 43 -15.25 -7.09 5.22
C SER A 43 -14.20 -7.52 6.25
N PHE A 44 -13.06 -6.84 6.31
CA PHE A 44 -12.02 -7.14 7.29
C PHE A 44 -12.27 -6.43 8.62
N HIS A 45 -12.42 -5.11 8.60
CA HIS A 45 -12.42 -4.28 9.81
C HIS A 45 -13.77 -4.25 10.54
N PHE A 46 -14.88 -4.35 9.81
CA PHE A 46 -16.23 -4.26 10.37
C PHE A 46 -16.97 -5.61 10.39
N PHE A 47 -16.35 -6.67 9.88
CA PHE A 47 -16.92 -8.02 9.92
C PHE A 47 -15.94 -9.04 10.52
N ALA A 48 -14.85 -9.40 9.83
CA ALA A 48 -13.97 -10.49 10.27
C ALA A 48 -13.36 -10.24 11.65
N VAL A 49 -12.78 -9.05 11.89
CA VAL A 49 -12.17 -8.72 13.18
C VAL A 49 -13.19 -8.74 14.34
N PRO A 50 -14.35 -8.05 14.26
CA PRO A 50 -15.39 -8.14 15.29
C PRO A 50 -15.89 -9.57 15.53
N VAL A 51 -16.16 -10.33 14.47
CA VAL A 51 -16.71 -11.70 14.59
C VAL A 51 -15.73 -12.62 15.32
N PHE A 52 -14.43 -12.59 14.99
CA PHE A 52 -13.46 -13.42 15.69
C PHE A 52 -13.29 -13.02 17.16
N LEU A 53 -13.35 -11.73 17.47
CA LEU A 53 -13.30 -11.26 18.86
C LEU A 53 -14.54 -11.69 19.66
N ILE A 54 -15.74 -11.54 19.08
CA ILE A 54 -16.99 -11.99 19.70
C ILE A 54 -16.94 -13.50 19.93
N ASN A 55 -16.50 -14.28 18.93
CA ASN A 55 -16.37 -15.73 19.06
C ASN A 55 -15.42 -16.14 20.19
N PHE A 56 -14.30 -15.44 20.35
CA PHE A 56 -13.35 -15.68 21.43
C PHE A 56 -13.94 -15.37 22.81
N LEU A 57 -14.57 -14.20 22.97
CA LEU A 57 -15.22 -13.82 24.23
C LEU A 57 -16.39 -14.75 24.59
N TRP A 58 -17.18 -15.14 23.59
CA TRP A 58 -18.28 -16.08 23.75
C TRP A 58 -17.79 -17.47 24.18
N SER A 59 -16.69 -17.94 23.59
CA SER A 59 -16.08 -19.23 23.96
C SER A 59 -15.58 -19.22 25.41
N LEU A 60 -14.96 -18.12 25.86
CA LEU A 60 -14.56 -17.93 27.26
C LEU A 60 -15.77 -17.91 28.20
N TYR A 61 -16.82 -17.18 27.85
CA TYR A 61 -18.06 -17.14 28.62
C TYR A 61 -18.69 -18.53 28.77
N ARG A 62 -18.76 -19.30 27.67
CA ARG A 62 -19.28 -20.67 27.68
C ARG A 62 -18.45 -21.58 28.57
N LEU A 63 -17.13 -21.55 28.45
CA LEU A 63 -16.23 -22.36 29.30
C LEU A 63 -16.43 -22.04 30.78
N LYS A 64 -16.57 -20.75 31.13
CA LYS A 64 -16.82 -20.33 32.52
C LYS A 64 -18.20 -20.77 33.02
N LYS A 65 -19.24 -20.67 32.20
CA LYS A 65 -20.63 -20.93 32.62
C LYS A 65 -21.01 -22.41 32.62
N LEU A 66 -20.51 -23.19 31.67
CA LEU A 66 -20.87 -24.60 31.48
C LEU A 66 -19.89 -25.56 32.18
N GLY A 67 -18.81 -25.03 32.76
CA GLY A 67 -17.76 -25.82 33.39
C GLY A 67 -16.63 -26.19 32.42
N ILE A 68 -15.51 -26.61 33.00
CA ILE A 68 -14.31 -26.97 32.24
C ILE A 68 -14.54 -28.32 31.57
N SER A 69 -14.54 -28.33 30.24
CA SER A 69 -14.63 -29.53 29.41
C SER A 69 -13.59 -29.48 28.30
N PHE A 70 -13.22 -30.64 27.76
CA PHE A 70 -12.30 -30.73 26.63
C PHE A 70 -12.79 -29.92 25.43
N GLU A 71 -14.08 -30.03 25.10
CA GLU A 71 -14.70 -29.25 24.02
C GLU A 71 -14.64 -27.73 24.27
N GLY A 72 -14.87 -27.30 25.52
CA GLY A 72 -14.80 -25.89 25.88
C GLY A 72 -13.39 -25.33 25.77
N ILE A 73 -12.39 -26.07 26.25
CA ILE A 73 -10.96 -25.71 26.13
C ILE A 73 -10.57 -25.64 24.65
N PHE A 74 -10.92 -26.66 23.86
CA PHE A 74 -10.63 -26.70 22.43
C PHE A 74 -11.28 -25.53 21.68
N GLY A 75 -12.54 -25.21 22.01
CA GLY A 75 -13.24 -24.05 21.44
C GLY A 75 -12.53 -22.73 21.72
N VAL A 76 -12.06 -22.51 22.96
CA VAL A 76 -11.28 -21.31 23.32
C VAL A 76 -9.94 -21.27 22.58
N LEU A 77 -9.23 -22.39 22.48
CA LEU A 77 -7.95 -22.48 21.75
C LEU A 77 -8.13 -22.17 20.27
N LEU A 78 -9.14 -22.75 19.62
CA LEU A 78 -9.43 -22.48 18.21
C LEU A 78 -9.84 -21.02 17.99
N ALA A 79 -10.67 -20.46 18.88
CA ALA A 79 -11.03 -19.05 18.80
C ALA A 79 -9.83 -18.12 18.98
N ALA A 80 -8.92 -18.44 19.91
CA ALA A 80 -7.65 -17.72 20.07
C ALA A 80 -6.78 -17.81 18.81
N ALA A 81 -6.70 -18.99 18.19
CA ALA A 81 -5.95 -19.19 16.95
C ALA A 81 -6.47 -18.31 15.81
N PHE A 82 -7.80 -18.17 15.65
CA PHE A 82 -8.38 -17.28 14.65
C PHE A 82 -8.09 -15.79 14.92
N VAL A 83 -8.12 -15.37 16.18
CA VAL A 83 -7.72 -14.00 16.57
C VAL A 83 -6.26 -13.76 16.20
N VAL A 84 -5.36 -14.67 16.57
CA VAL A 84 -3.94 -14.56 16.20
C VAL A 84 -3.77 -14.54 14.68
N LEU A 85 -4.46 -15.41 13.95
CA LEU A 85 -4.41 -15.51 12.50
C LEU A 85 -4.78 -14.19 11.81
N VAL A 86 -5.92 -13.58 12.19
CA VAL A 86 -6.40 -12.35 11.54
C VAL A 86 -5.43 -11.18 11.74
N PHE A 87 -4.83 -11.06 12.94
CA PHE A 87 -3.84 -10.03 13.23
C PHE A 87 -2.51 -10.29 12.55
N ARG A 88 -2.01 -11.54 12.56
CA ARG A 88 -0.75 -11.92 11.90
C ARG A 88 -0.82 -11.74 10.40
N ALA A 89 -1.93 -12.13 9.77
CA ALA A 89 -2.17 -11.90 8.34
C ALA A 89 -2.04 -10.42 7.97
N ARG A 90 -2.61 -9.52 8.79
CA ARG A 90 -2.49 -8.07 8.56
C ARG A 90 -1.06 -7.57 8.76
N LEU A 91 -0.37 -8.01 9.82
CA LEU A 91 1.01 -7.59 10.10
C LEU A 91 1.98 -8.04 9.00
N PHE A 92 1.84 -9.26 8.50
CA PHE A 92 2.69 -9.76 7.40
C PHE A 92 2.46 -8.99 6.10
N ALA A 93 1.20 -8.70 5.75
CA ALA A 93 0.88 -7.89 4.59
C ALA A 93 1.46 -6.46 4.71
N LEU A 94 1.35 -5.82 5.88
CA LEU A 94 1.94 -4.50 6.13
C LEU A 94 3.48 -4.53 6.07
N ALA A 95 4.11 -5.57 6.61
CA ALA A 95 5.56 -5.70 6.56
C ALA A 95 6.10 -5.87 5.13
N VAL A 96 5.39 -6.64 4.28
CA VAL A 96 5.73 -6.76 2.85
C VAL A 96 5.50 -5.42 2.14
N GLN A 97 4.37 -4.76 2.41
CA GLN A 97 4.06 -3.45 1.83
C GLN A 97 5.12 -2.40 2.19
N ASP A 98 5.53 -2.31 3.45
CA ASP A 98 6.57 -1.37 3.90
C ASP A 98 7.93 -1.63 3.24
N ARG A 99 8.27 -2.91 2.97
CA ARG A 99 9.48 -3.27 2.22
C ARG A 99 9.39 -2.81 0.76
N VAL A 100 8.25 -3.02 0.12
CA VAL A 100 8.01 -2.59 -1.28
C VAL A 100 8.03 -1.07 -1.38
N ILE A 101 7.30 -0.36 -0.51
CA ILE A 101 7.29 1.11 -0.46
C ILE A 101 8.73 1.65 -0.30
N ARG A 102 9.52 1.06 0.59
CA ARG A 102 10.92 1.49 0.77
C ARG A 102 11.75 1.30 -0.50
N LEU A 103 11.53 0.25 -1.26
CA LEU A 103 12.23 0.02 -2.53
C LEU A 103 11.77 1.02 -3.61
N GLU A 104 10.46 1.19 -3.77
CA GLU A 104 9.87 2.12 -4.73
C GLU A 104 10.32 3.56 -4.49
N GLU A 105 10.26 4.02 -3.23
CA GLU A 105 10.68 5.37 -2.89
C GLU A 105 12.20 5.55 -2.99
N ARG A 106 13.03 4.54 -2.70
CA ARG A 106 14.47 4.62 -2.97
C ARG A 106 14.77 4.84 -4.46
N LEU A 107 14.13 4.07 -5.34
CA LEU A 107 14.27 4.23 -6.80
C LEU A 107 13.74 5.58 -7.31
N ARG A 108 12.71 6.13 -6.65
CA ARG A 108 12.23 7.49 -6.92
C ARG A 108 13.25 8.53 -6.47
N TYR A 109 13.83 8.37 -5.29
CA TYR A 109 14.77 9.33 -4.72
C TYR A 109 16.08 9.40 -5.52
N GLU A 110 16.54 8.29 -6.08
CA GLU A 110 17.68 8.27 -6.99
C GLU A 110 17.51 9.18 -8.22
N ARG A 111 16.27 9.37 -8.68
CA ARG A 111 15.93 10.20 -9.84
C ARG A 111 15.57 11.63 -9.46
N MET A 112 14.90 11.82 -8.32
CA MET A 112 14.31 13.11 -7.94
C MET A 112 15.18 13.92 -6.97
N LEU A 113 16.04 13.27 -6.16
CA LEU A 113 16.84 13.98 -5.18
C LEU A 113 18.17 14.47 -5.76
N PRO A 114 18.63 15.67 -5.36
CA PRO A 114 19.98 16.16 -5.67
C PRO A 114 21.04 15.27 -5.00
N ALA A 115 22.27 15.32 -5.51
CA ALA A 115 23.36 14.41 -5.14
C ALA A 115 23.68 14.40 -3.63
N ASP A 116 23.57 15.54 -2.96
CA ASP A 116 23.78 15.70 -1.53
C ASP A 116 22.74 14.92 -0.70
N LEU A 117 21.45 15.00 -1.07
CA LEU A 117 20.39 14.26 -0.38
C LEU A 117 20.41 12.77 -0.73
N ARG A 118 20.87 12.40 -1.94
CA ARG A 118 21.05 10.99 -2.32
C ARG A 118 22.09 10.29 -1.44
N ALA A 119 23.20 10.97 -1.12
CA ALA A 119 24.21 10.43 -0.20
C ALA A 119 23.63 10.16 1.21
N ARG A 120 22.68 10.99 1.64
CA ARG A 120 21.99 10.89 2.94
C ARG A 120 20.73 10.01 2.91
N SER A 121 20.41 9.39 1.79
CA SER A 121 19.18 8.60 1.63
C SER A 121 19.08 7.38 2.56
N SER A 122 20.22 6.90 3.07
CA SER A 122 20.32 5.83 4.07
C SER A 122 19.89 6.26 5.47
N GLU A 123 19.88 7.56 5.77
CA GLU A 123 19.43 8.11 7.06
C GLU A 123 17.91 8.02 7.23
N PHE A 124 17.15 7.88 6.14
CA PHE A 124 15.70 7.77 6.21
C PHE A 124 15.24 6.44 6.82
N THR A 125 14.40 6.55 7.83
CA THR A 125 13.66 5.42 8.40
C THR A 125 12.53 4.98 7.47
N THR A 126 12.10 3.72 7.58
CA THR A 126 10.92 3.21 6.86
C THR A 126 9.67 4.08 7.09
N GLY A 127 9.52 4.64 8.31
CA GLY A 127 8.40 5.52 8.62
C GLY A 127 8.40 6.83 7.83
N GLN A 128 9.58 7.42 7.62
CA GLN A 128 9.73 8.63 6.82
C GLN A 128 9.44 8.36 5.34
N PHE A 129 9.94 7.24 4.77
CA PHE A 129 9.59 6.83 3.40
C PHE A 129 8.07 6.68 3.24
N VAL A 130 7.41 6.01 4.18
CA VAL A 130 5.95 5.79 4.15
C VAL A 130 5.17 7.11 4.24
N SER A 131 5.70 8.14 4.91
CA SER A 131 5.08 9.46 4.95
C SER A 131 5.37 10.28 3.69
N LEU A 132 6.61 10.32 3.22
CA LEU A 132 7.05 11.10 2.06
C LEU A 132 6.52 10.57 0.72
N ARG A 133 6.07 9.32 0.65
CA ARG A 133 5.44 8.75 -0.56
C ARG A 133 4.25 9.57 -1.08
N PHE A 134 3.58 10.29 -0.17
CA PHE A 134 2.43 11.14 -0.49
C PHE A 134 2.81 12.52 -0.99
N ALA A 135 4.09 12.94 -0.89
CA ALA A 135 4.54 14.21 -1.44
C ALA A 135 4.64 14.14 -2.96
N SER A 136 4.31 15.23 -3.66
CA SER A 136 4.53 15.36 -5.10
C SER A 136 6.02 15.39 -5.44
N ASP A 137 6.37 15.08 -6.69
CA ASP A 137 7.78 15.12 -7.14
C ASP A 137 8.39 16.52 -7.04
N ALA A 138 7.57 17.57 -7.21
CA ALA A 138 8.04 18.96 -7.17
C ALA A 138 8.47 19.41 -5.77
N GLU A 139 7.78 18.98 -4.72
CA GLU A 139 8.09 19.39 -3.33
C GLU A 139 8.98 18.38 -2.59
N LEU A 140 9.16 17.17 -3.13
CA LEU A 140 9.89 16.08 -2.48
C LEU A 140 11.31 16.45 -2.04
N PRO A 141 12.18 17.08 -2.87
CA PRO A 141 13.55 17.37 -2.45
C PRO A 141 13.62 18.35 -1.27
N ALA A 142 12.79 19.40 -1.29
CA ALA A 142 12.74 20.39 -0.23
C ALA A 142 12.21 19.78 1.07
N LEU A 143 11.16 18.95 1.00
CA LEU A 143 10.59 18.29 2.16
C LEU A 143 11.54 17.23 2.73
N ALA A 144 12.21 16.45 1.88
CA ALA A 144 13.19 15.45 2.28
C ALA A 144 14.36 16.10 3.06
N ARG A 145 14.87 17.23 2.58
CA ARG A 145 15.90 18.00 3.29
C ARG A 145 15.41 18.44 4.68
N LYS A 146 14.22 19.04 4.74
CA LYS A 146 13.61 19.46 6.01
C LYS A 146 13.47 18.32 7.01
N VAL A 147 12.99 17.15 6.56
CA VAL A 147 12.82 15.96 7.41
C VAL A 147 14.15 15.49 8.00
N LEU A 148 15.23 15.52 7.22
CA LEU A 148 16.55 15.12 7.69
C LEU A 148 17.19 16.18 8.60
N ASP A 149 17.11 17.46 8.25
CA ASP A 149 17.76 18.54 8.98
C ASP A 149 17.07 18.80 10.33
N GLU A 150 15.74 18.76 10.37
CA GLU A 150 14.96 18.89 11.60
C GLU A 150 14.79 17.55 12.35
N LYS A 151 15.37 16.46 11.84
CA LYS A 151 15.30 15.09 12.42
C LYS A 151 13.86 14.68 12.74
N LEU A 152 12.91 14.98 11.84
CA LEU A 152 11.50 14.68 12.05
C LEU A 152 11.26 13.17 12.03
N THR A 153 10.85 12.60 13.15
CA THR A 153 10.57 11.16 13.28
C THR A 153 9.07 10.84 13.26
N ASP A 154 8.22 11.80 13.62
CA ASP A 154 6.78 11.59 13.64
C ASP A 154 6.18 11.58 12.23
N ARG A 155 5.60 10.43 11.86
CA ARG A 155 4.95 10.22 10.56
C ARG A 155 3.80 11.19 10.34
N LYS A 156 3.06 11.54 11.39
CA LYS A 156 1.88 12.41 11.29
C LYS A 156 2.30 13.84 10.97
N ALA A 157 3.28 14.38 11.71
CA ALA A 157 3.86 15.69 11.46
C ALA A 157 4.39 15.82 10.02
N ILE A 158 5.14 14.82 9.53
CA ILE A 158 5.65 14.84 8.14
C ILE A 158 4.51 14.92 7.12
N LYS A 159 3.44 14.12 7.30
CA LYS A 159 2.29 14.14 6.38
C LYS A 159 1.51 15.45 6.43
N GLN A 160 1.51 16.15 7.56
CA GLN A 160 0.87 17.47 7.68
C GLN A 160 1.66 18.58 6.95
N LEU A 161 2.97 18.39 6.75
CA LEU A 161 3.80 19.33 6.00
C LEU A 161 3.62 19.22 4.47
N ILE A 162 3.00 18.14 3.99
CA ILE A 162 2.77 17.88 2.56
C ILE A 162 1.68 18.83 2.04
N LYS A 163 2.03 19.66 1.06
CA LYS A 163 1.10 20.61 0.45
C LYS A 163 0.43 20.02 -0.79
N GLN A 164 1.21 19.33 -1.62
CA GLN A 164 0.74 18.74 -2.88
C GLN A 164 0.72 17.23 -2.78
N TRP A 165 -0.47 16.68 -2.56
CA TRP A 165 -0.64 15.26 -2.34
C TRP A 165 -0.60 14.47 -3.66
N ARG A 166 0.31 13.51 -3.72
CA ARG A 166 0.32 12.45 -4.73
C ARG A 166 -0.68 11.36 -4.31
N PRO A 167 -1.74 11.11 -5.08
CA PRO A 167 -2.72 10.10 -4.72
C PRO A 167 -2.13 8.68 -4.87
N ASP A 168 -2.34 7.85 -3.85
CA ASP A 168 -2.06 6.42 -3.88
C ASP A 168 -3.37 5.62 -3.91
N TYR A 169 -3.71 5.13 -5.10
CA TYR A 169 -4.94 4.36 -5.31
C TYR A 169 -4.80 2.87 -4.96
N LEU A 170 -3.57 2.35 -4.84
CA LEU A 170 -3.27 0.94 -4.52
C LEU A 170 -3.13 0.74 -3.00
N ARG A 171 -4.16 1.17 -2.27
CA ARG A 171 -4.23 1.06 -0.80
C ARG A 171 -5.19 -0.05 -0.36
N ALA A 172 -4.72 -0.87 0.58
CA ALA A 172 -5.45 -1.97 1.24
C ALA A 172 -5.80 -1.61 2.68
#